data_AF-A0A562R8S2-F1
#
_entry.id   AF-A0A562R8S2-F1
#
_cell.length_a   1.000
_cell.length_b   1.000
_cell.length_c   1.000
_cell.angle_alpha   90.00
_cell.angle_beta   90.00
_cell.angle_gamma   90.00
#
_symmetry.space_group_name_H-M   'P 1'
#
loop_
_entity.id
_entity.type
_entity.pdbx_description
1 polymer ?
#
loop_
_entity_poly.entity_id
_entity_poly.type
_entity_poly.pdbx_seq_one_letter_code
_entity_poly.pdbx_strand_id
1 'polypeptide(L)'
;MTEVADAPKLKELSTYSKDTPVGRPGIDGRAGVFVPTESFDLDSSTTIRKGAGVVGFGNPDGSLTIYFEANRFDETGLHKWANKIRKAYDRLVIVAPTVSKAKIDAKYLELIGYIDGTGIHVKQLERLTEWLTISNALDTAPDTNIITFGRR
;
A
#
# COMPACT_ATOMS: atom_id res chain seq x y z
N MET A 1 -6.38 50.99 8.30
CA MET A 1 -6.65 49.60 8.69
C MET A 1 -6.99 48.86 7.41
N THR A 2 -6.05 48.12 6.85
CA THR A 2 -6.25 47.40 5.58
C THR A 2 -6.47 45.94 5.93
N GLU A 3 -7.68 45.47 5.69
CA GLU A 3 -8.11 44.09 5.85
C GLU A 3 -7.43 43.25 4.75
N VAL A 4 -6.49 42.39 5.14
CA VAL A 4 -5.91 41.39 4.25
C VAL A 4 -6.91 40.24 4.17
N ALA A 5 -7.58 40.14 3.03
CA ALA A 5 -8.46 39.03 2.69
C ALA A 5 -7.67 37.71 2.72
N ASP A 6 -8.14 36.78 3.54
CA ASP A 6 -7.66 35.39 3.61
C ASP A 6 -7.90 34.71 2.26
N ALA A 7 -6.82 34.49 1.51
CA ALA A 7 -6.88 33.75 0.25
C ALA A 7 -7.25 32.29 0.56
N PRO A 8 -8.19 31.68 -0.17
CA PRO A 8 -8.55 30.29 0.07
C PRO A 8 -7.31 29.41 -0.19
N LYS A 9 -6.82 28.76 0.87
CA LYS A 9 -5.80 27.70 0.75
C LYS A 9 -6.32 26.66 -0.23
N LEU A 10 -5.80 26.69 -1.45
CA LEU A 10 -5.90 25.58 -2.39
C LEU A 10 -5.45 24.34 -1.61
N LYS A 11 -6.40 23.46 -1.29
CA LYS A 11 -6.05 22.13 -0.79
C LYS A 11 -5.14 21.54 -1.84
N GLU A 12 -3.85 21.42 -1.52
CA GLU A 12 -2.94 20.61 -2.32
C GLU A 12 -3.55 19.20 -2.35
N LEU A 13 -4.26 18.90 -3.43
CA LEU A 13 -4.75 17.58 -3.72
C LEU A 13 -3.52 16.79 -4.14
N SER A 14 -2.82 16.22 -3.17
CA SER A 14 -1.79 15.24 -3.44
C SER A 14 -2.46 14.08 -4.17
N THR A 15 -2.22 13.96 -5.46
CA THR A 15 -2.71 12.85 -6.27
C THR A 15 -1.67 11.75 -6.29
N TYR A 16 -2.14 10.50 -6.34
CA TYR A 16 -1.27 9.35 -6.48
C TYR A 16 -0.48 9.40 -7.80
N SER A 17 0.65 8.69 -7.87
CA SER A 17 1.48 8.63 -9.07
C SER A 17 0.65 8.28 -10.31
N LYS A 18 0.98 8.86 -11.47
CA LYS A 18 0.35 8.55 -12.78
C LYS A 18 0.38 7.06 -13.10
N ASP A 19 1.34 6.33 -12.56
CA ASP A 19 1.47 4.90 -12.79
C ASP A 19 0.62 4.04 -11.85
N THR A 20 -0.13 4.66 -10.93
CA THR A 20 -1.03 3.97 -10.02
C THR A 20 -2.24 3.43 -10.78
N PRO A 21 -2.59 2.13 -10.66
CA PRO A 21 -3.79 1.60 -11.28
C PRO A 21 -5.04 2.32 -10.76
N VAL A 22 -5.93 2.72 -11.67
CA VAL A 22 -7.16 3.44 -11.32
C VAL A 22 -8.36 2.49 -11.40
N GLY A 23 -9.20 2.55 -10.37
CA GLY A 23 -10.35 1.66 -10.25
C GLY A 23 -10.01 0.29 -9.68
N ARG A 24 -11.03 -0.39 -9.16
CA ARG A 24 -10.87 -1.68 -8.52
C ARG A 24 -10.49 -2.75 -9.54
N PRO A 25 -9.39 -3.49 -9.37
CA PRO A 25 -9.08 -4.62 -10.24
C PRO A 25 -10.03 -5.80 -9.97
N GLY A 26 -10.32 -6.56 -11.02
CA GLY A 26 -10.95 -7.87 -10.91
C GLY A 26 -9.93 -8.96 -10.57
N ILE A 27 -10.38 -10.23 -10.64
CA ILE A 27 -9.50 -11.39 -10.52
C ILE A 27 -8.38 -11.28 -11.55
N ASP A 28 -7.14 -11.50 -11.12
CA ASP A 28 -5.90 -11.34 -11.88
C ASP A 28 -5.60 -9.92 -12.39
N GLY A 29 -6.44 -8.94 -12.05
CA GLY A 29 -6.23 -7.54 -12.39
C GLY A 29 -5.10 -6.90 -11.59
N ARG A 30 -4.51 -5.84 -12.13
CA ARG A 30 -3.36 -5.16 -11.52
C ARG A 30 -3.75 -4.25 -10.37
N ALA A 31 -3.04 -4.35 -9.25
CA ALA A 31 -3.07 -3.39 -8.14
C ALA A 31 -1.68 -2.77 -7.91
N GLY A 32 -1.66 -1.55 -7.35
CA GLY A 32 -0.43 -0.93 -6.88
C GLY A 32 0.03 -1.53 -5.56
N VAL A 33 1.35 -1.61 -5.35
CA VAL A 33 1.99 -1.99 -4.09
C VAL A 33 2.59 -0.74 -3.48
N PHE A 34 2.28 -0.50 -2.19
CA PHE A 34 2.61 0.75 -1.53
C PHE A 34 3.38 0.56 -0.23
N VAL A 35 4.12 1.59 0.15
CA VAL A 35 4.68 1.76 1.50
C VAL A 35 4.29 3.13 2.07
N PRO A 36 4.21 3.28 3.40
CA PRO A 36 4.04 4.59 4.03
C PRO A 36 5.15 5.58 3.67
N THR A 37 4.78 6.83 3.44
CA THR A 37 5.74 7.94 3.37
C THR A 37 6.08 8.45 4.76
N GLU A 38 7.10 9.29 4.86
CA GLU A 38 7.47 9.98 6.12
C GLU A 38 6.34 10.84 6.70
N SER A 39 5.39 11.26 5.86
CA SER A 39 4.22 12.04 6.30
C SER A 39 3.16 11.18 6.97
N PHE A 40 3.25 9.85 6.89
CA PHE A 40 2.31 8.95 7.55
C PHE A 40 2.73 8.77 9.01
N ASP A 41 1.87 9.18 9.92
CA ASP A 41 2.08 9.01 11.35
C ASP A 41 1.90 7.53 11.73
N LEU A 42 3.04 6.81 11.77
CA LEU A 42 3.10 5.39 12.12
C LEU A 42 2.79 5.14 13.59
N ASP A 43 3.06 6.10 14.47
CA ASP A 43 2.94 5.94 15.92
C ASP A 43 1.49 6.10 16.38
N SER A 44 0.71 6.95 15.72
CA SER A 44 -0.73 7.08 15.99
C SER A 44 -1.61 6.15 15.15
N SER A 45 -1.08 5.56 14.08
CA SER A 45 -1.87 4.72 13.17
C SER A 45 -2.10 3.31 13.73
N THR A 46 -3.36 3.00 14.03
CA THR A 46 -3.75 1.63 14.40
C THR A 46 -3.90 0.70 13.18
N THR A 47 -3.86 1.27 11.97
CA THR A 47 -4.33 0.70 10.70
C THR A 47 -3.20 -0.02 9.96
N ILE A 48 -2.18 0.71 9.50
CA ILE A 48 -1.02 0.14 8.80
C ILE A 48 0.11 0.02 9.82
N ARG A 49 0.36 -1.21 10.29
CA ARG A 49 1.38 -1.50 11.30
C ARG A 49 2.70 -2.00 10.67
N LYS A 50 3.74 -2.04 11.50
CA LYS A 50 5.13 -2.40 11.17
C LYS A 50 5.25 -3.56 10.17
N GLY A 51 5.80 -3.28 8.99
CA GLY A 51 6.10 -4.26 7.95
C GLY A 51 4.85 -4.86 7.29
N ALA A 52 3.71 -4.14 7.32
CA ALA A 52 2.52 -4.54 6.60
C ALA A 52 2.77 -4.59 5.08
N GLY A 53 2.10 -5.54 4.42
CA GLY A 53 1.90 -5.49 2.98
C GLY A 53 0.70 -4.60 2.67
N VAL A 54 0.85 -3.62 1.78
CA VAL A 54 -0.20 -2.69 1.37
C VAL A 54 -0.38 -2.75 -0.14
N VAL A 55 -1.62 -2.96 -0.58
CA VAL A 55 -1.99 -2.96 -2.00
C VAL A 55 -3.22 -2.10 -2.22
N GLY A 56 -3.39 -1.53 -3.41
CA GLY A 56 -4.51 -0.63 -3.64
C GLY A 56 -4.65 -0.12 -5.05
N PHE A 57 -5.57 0.81 -5.22
CA PHE A 57 -5.84 1.50 -6.48
C PHE A 57 -6.28 2.94 -6.21
N GLY A 58 -6.09 3.77 -7.23
CA GLY A 58 -6.51 5.17 -7.25
C GLY A 58 -8.01 5.34 -7.47
N ASN A 59 -8.60 6.26 -6.72
CA ASN A 59 -9.99 6.68 -6.86
C ASN A 59 -10.09 7.97 -7.70
N PRO A 60 -11.23 8.22 -8.39
CA PRO A 60 -11.42 9.44 -9.18
C PRO A 60 -11.26 10.76 -8.41
N ASP A 61 -11.41 10.73 -7.08
CA ASP A 61 -11.25 11.90 -6.21
C ASP A 61 -9.79 12.15 -5.77
N GLY A 62 -8.83 11.39 -6.31
CA GLY A 62 -7.40 11.52 -6.01
C GLY A 62 -6.92 10.73 -4.78
N SER A 63 -7.84 10.13 -4.01
CA SER A 63 -7.49 9.26 -2.89
C SER A 63 -7.11 7.85 -3.32
N LEU A 64 -6.55 7.06 -2.41
CA LEU A 64 -6.29 5.65 -2.58
C LEU A 64 -7.31 4.81 -1.82
N THR A 65 -7.80 3.73 -2.44
CA THR A 65 -8.44 2.63 -1.73
C THR A 65 -7.41 1.53 -1.54
N ILE A 66 -7.11 1.19 -0.29
CA ILE A 66 -6.10 0.19 0.06
C ILE A 66 -6.68 -0.99 0.82
N TYR A 67 -6.03 -2.14 0.64
CA TYR A 67 -6.13 -3.33 1.48
C TYR A 67 -4.74 -3.60 2.05
N PHE A 68 -4.67 -4.07 3.28
CA PHE A 68 -3.40 -4.30 3.95
C PHE A 68 -3.43 -5.57 4.80
N GLU A 69 -2.24 -6.08 5.13
CA GLU A 69 -2.05 -7.21 6.04
C GLU A 69 -0.79 -6.97 6.87
N ALA A 70 -0.94 -6.97 8.20
CA ALA A 70 0.15 -6.71 9.15
C ALA A 70 0.58 -7.97 9.92
N ASN A 71 -0.07 -9.11 9.67
CA ASN A 71 0.01 -10.33 10.46
C ASN A 71 -0.36 -10.12 11.94
N ARG A 72 -1.49 -9.44 12.20
CA ARG A 72 -1.91 -9.07 13.57
C ARG A 72 -2.10 -10.28 14.50
N PHE A 73 -2.42 -11.43 13.94
CA PHE A 73 -2.69 -12.67 14.68
C PHE A 73 -1.51 -13.64 14.71
N ASP A 74 -0.33 -13.21 14.25
CA ASP A 74 0.89 -14.01 14.22
C ASP A 74 0.70 -15.38 13.51
N GLU A 75 0.05 -15.34 12.35
CA GLU A 75 -0.12 -16.51 11.50
C GLU A 75 1.24 -16.89 10.89
N THR A 76 1.67 -18.15 11.08
CA THR A 76 2.97 -18.64 10.60
C THR A 76 3.17 -18.45 9.10
N GLY A 77 2.10 -18.53 8.32
CA GLY A 77 2.14 -18.33 6.87
C GLY A 77 2.40 -16.89 6.41
N LEU A 78 2.36 -15.90 7.32
CA LEU A 78 2.39 -14.47 7.00
C LEU A 78 3.64 -13.75 7.50
N HIS A 79 4.69 -14.46 7.93
CA HIS A 79 5.93 -13.81 8.33
C HIS A 79 6.61 -13.08 7.16
N LYS A 80 6.65 -13.67 5.96
CA LYS A 80 7.25 -13.03 4.78
C LYS A 80 6.36 -11.90 4.24
N TRP A 81 6.98 -10.75 3.92
CA TRP A 81 6.26 -9.57 3.43
C TRP A 81 5.43 -9.87 2.16
N ALA A 82 5.99 -10.66 1.24
CA ALA A 82 5.29 -11.07 0.01
C ALA A 82 3.98 -11.83 0.30
N ASN A 83 3.92 -12.63 1.37
CA ASN A 83 2.70 -13.36 1.74
C ASN A 83 1.62 -12.41 2.28
N LYS A 84 2.02 -11.35 3.01
CA LYS A 84 1.11 -10.29 3.45
C LYS A 84 0.53 -9.53 2.25
N ILE A 85 1.38 -9.16 1.29
CA ILE A 85 0.96 -8.54 0.03
C ILE A 85 -0.05 -9.43 -0.71
N ARG A 86 0.25 -10.72 -0.86
CA ARG A 86 -0.64 -11.68 -1.52
C ARG A 86 -2.00 -11.77 -0.81
N LYS A 87 -2.02 -11.91 0.52
CA LYS A 87 -3.27 -11.98 1.30
C LYS A 87 -4.11 -10.70 1.18
N ALA A 88 -3.46 -9.53 1.18
CA ALA A 88 -4.14 -8.26 0.97
C ALA A 88 -4.73 -8.16 -0.46
N TYR A 89 -3.98 -8.62 -1.47
CA TYR A 89 -4.43 -8.64 -2.86
C TYR A 89 -5.59 -9.60 -3.11
N ASP A 90 -5.51 -10.82 -2.57
CA ASP A 90 -6.59 -11.81 -2.71
C ASP A 90 -7.90 -11.25 -2.13
N ARG A 91 -7.87 -10.54 -1.00
CA ARG A 91 -9.03 -9.83 -0.44
C ARG A 91 -9.51 -8.69 -1.34
N LEU A 92 -8.59 -7.95 -1.95
CA LEU A 92 -8.89 -6.79 -2.79
C LEU A 92 -9.65 -7.20 -4.05
N VAL A 93 -9.18 -8.23 -4.78
CA VAL A 93 -9.78 -8.65 -6.06
C VAL A 93 -11.14 -9.33 -5.90
N ILE A 94 -11.39 -9.99 -4.77
CA ILE A 94 -12.70 -10.60 -4.45
C ILE A 94 -13.60 -9.70 -3.62
N VAL A 95 -13.15 -8.50 -3.25
CA VAL A 95 -13.92 -7.54 -2.45
C VAL A 95 -14.32 -8.12 -1.09
N ALA A 96 -13.40 -8.85 -0.44
CA ALA A 96 -13.69 -9.52 0.81
C ALA A 96 -14.13 -8.52 1.90
N PRO A 97 -15.18 -8.83 2.69
CA PRO A 97 -15.52 -8.03 3.87
C PRO A 97 -14.36 -8.13 4.88
N THR A 98 -13.69 -7.01 5.14
CA THR A 98 -12.52 -6.96 6.03
C THR A 98 -12.39 -5.61 6.71
N VAL A 99 -11.85 -5.60 7.92
CA VAL A 99 -11.40 -4.39 8.63
C VAL A 99 -10.04 -3.90 8.14
N SER A 100 -9.32 -4.72 7.38
CA SER A 100 -8.00 -4.40 6.82
C SER A 100 -8.12 -3.71 5.46
N LYS A 101 -8.96 -2.67 5.41
CA LYS A 101 -9.26 -1.86 4.23
C LYS A 101 -9.43 -0.40 4.66
N ALA A 102 -8.90 0.54 3.89
CA ALA A 102 -9.06 1.97 4.17
C ALA A 102 -9.12 2.80 2.89
N LYS A 103 -9.71 3.99 3.01
CA LYS A 103 -9.55 5.08 2.04
C LYS A 103 -8.58 6.09 2.65
N ILE A 104 -7.53 6.45 1.93
CA ILE A 104 -6.43 7.26 2.44
C ILE A 104 -6.00 8.31 1.41
N ASP A 105 -5.54 9.46 1.88
CA ASP A 105 -4.92 10.49 1.04
C ASP A 105 -3.63 9.93 0.42
N ALA A 106 -3.42 10.18 -0.88
CA ALA A 106 -2.30 9.61 -1.62
C ALA A 106 -0.94 10.09 -1.11
N LYS A 107 -0.84 11.27 -0.48
CA LYS A 107 0.44 11.76 0.07
C LYS A 107 1.07 10.86 1.13
N TYR A 108 0.24 10.03 1.77
CA TYR A 108 0.68 9.17 2.85
C TYR A 108 1.30 7.86 2.36
N LEU A 109 1.18 7.54 1.07
CA LEU A 109 1.64 6.29 0.51
C LEU A 109 2.44 6.50 -0.76
N GLU A 110 3.56 5.82 -0.87
CA GLU A 110 4.40 5.82 -2.06
C GLU A 110 4.20 4.51 -2.84
N LEU A 111 4.05 4.62 -4.16
CA LEU A 111 3.95 3.47 -5.05
C LEU A 111 5.35 2.88 -5.30
N ILE A 112 5.58 1.65 -4.83
CA ILE A 112 6.87 0.97 -4.98
C ILE A 112 6.84 -0.18 -5.99
N GLY A 113 5.68 -0.51 -6.54
CA GLY A 113 5.54 -1.66 -7.44
C GLY A 113 4.10 -2.04 -7.75
N TYR A 114 3.93 -3.25 -8.26
CA TYR A 114 2.63 -3.79 -8.66
C TYR A 114 2.48 -5.25 -8.25
N ILE A 115 1.23 -5.68 -8.16
CA ILE A 115 0.85 -7.07 -8.04
C ILE A 115 -0.28 -7.37 -9.04
N ASP A 116 -0.27 -8.58 -9.59
CA ASP A 116 -1.38 -9.15 -10.36
C ASP A 116 -1.50 -10.65 -10.08
N GLY A 117 -2.27 -11.38 -10.90
CA GLY A 117 -2.45 -12.83 -10.75
C GLY A 117 -1.15 -13.65 -10.83
N THR A 118 -0.12 -13.10 -11.47
CA THR A 118 1.14 -13.81 -11.76
C THR A 118 2.23 -13.59 -10.71
N GLY A 119 2.23 -12.45 -10.02
CA GLY A 119 3.31 -12.13 -9.09
C GLY A 119 3.32 -10.69 -8.57
N ILE A 120 4.38 -10.38 -7.83
CA ILE A 120 4.72 -9.05 -7.32
C ILE A 120 5.95 -8.55 -8.07
N HIS A 121 5.88 -7.31 -8.55
CA HIS A 121 6.98 -6.60 -9.18
C HIS A 121 7.31 -5.36 -8.36
N VAL A 122 8.41 -5.41 -7.62
CA VAL A 122 8.94 -4.27 -6.85
C VAL A 122 9.87 -3.45 -7.75
N LYS A 123 9.52 -2.18 -7.96
CA LYS A 123 10.31 -1.21 -8.74
C LYS A 123 11.26 -0.39 -7.88
N GLN A 124 10.88 -0.11 -6.63
CA GLN A 124 11.67 0.67 -5.67
C GLN A 124 12.04 -0.21 -4.47
N LEU A 125 13.12 -0.98 -4.61
CA LEU A 125 13.56 -1.91 -3.56
C LEU A 125 14.12 -1.17 -2.33
N GLU A 126 14.75 -0.03 -2.55
CA GLU A 126 15.28 0.85 -1.53
C GLU A 126 14.18 1.33 -0.58
N ARG A 127 13.02 1.74 -1.13
CA ARG A 127 11.85 2.16 -0.33
C ARG A 127 11.24 1.01 0.45
N LEU A 128 11.18 -0.19 -0.16
CA LEU A 128 10.75 -1.39 0.57
C LEU A 128 11.71 -1.72 1.71
N THR A 129 13.01 -1.65 1.46
CA THR A 129 14.06 -1.94 2.45
C THR A 129 14.01 -0.96 3.61
N GLU A 130 13.86 0.33 3.32
CA GLU A 130 13.67 1.39 4.31
C GLU A 130 12.43 1.11 5.18
N TRP A 131 11.27 0.84 4.54
CA TRP A 131 10.03 0.51 5.23
C TRP A 131 10.18 -0.70 6.18
N LEU A 132 10.82 -1.77 5.71
CA LEU A 132 11.02 -2.97 6.52
C LEU A 132 12.05 -2.75 7.63
N THR A 133 13.05 -1.88 7.42
CA THR A 133 14.06 -1.53 8.42
C THR A 133 13.43 -0.73 9.57
N ILE A 134 12.70 0.35 9.28
CA ILE A 134 12.02 1.14 10.33
C ILE A 134 10.94 0.32 11.05
N SER A 135 10.44 -0.72 10.39
CA SER A 135 9.48 -1.68 10.94
C SER A 135 10.11 -2.80 11.77
N ASN A 136 11.45 -2.89 11.86
CA ASN A 136 12.16 -4.03 12.44
C ASN A 136 11.70 -5.39 11.87
N ALA A 137 11.58 -5.45 10.54
CA ALA A 137 11.06 -6.59 9.79
C ALA A 137 11.89 -6.88 8.53
N LEU A 138 13.18 -6.51 8.52
CA LEU A 138 14.06 -6.65 7.35
C LEU A 138 14.28 -8.13 6.96
N ASP A 139 14.21 -9.04 7.93
CA ASP A 139 14.25 -10.50 7.75
C ASP A 139 13.05 -11.06 6.94
N THR A 140 12.01 -10.25 6.80
CA THR A 140 10.79 -10.58 6.03
C THR A 140 10.86 -10.14 4.57
N ALA A 141 11.91 -9.40 4.18
CA ALA A 141 12.11 -8.88 2.84
C ALA A 141 12.15 -10.01 1.79
N PRO A 142 11.69 -9.75 0.55
CA PRO A 142 11.87 -10.69 -0.54
C PRO A 142 13.33 -10.72 -1.00
N ASP A 143 13.79 -11.89 -1.46
CA ASP A 143 15.16 -12.05 -1.97
C ASP A 143 15.36 -11.38 -3.34
N THR A 144 14.26 -11.16 -4.08
CA THR A 144 14.25 -10.57 -5.41
C THR A 144 13.14 -9.54 -5.57
N ASN A 145 13.30 -8.68 -6.57
CA ASN A 145 12.35 -7.67 -7.01
C ASN A 145 11.17 -8.25 -7.80
N ILE A 146 11.24 -9.52 -8.20
CA ILE A 146 10.16 -10.22 -8.90
C ILE A 146 9.83 -11.49 -8.12
N ILE A 147 8.67 -11.49 -7.46
CA ILE A 147 8.15 -12.65 -6.75
C ILE A 147 7.07 -13.27 -7.63
N THR A 148 7.31 -14.46 -8.17
CA THR A 148 6.31 -15.20 -8.94
C THR A 148 5.40 -15.99 -8.01
N PHE A 149 4.11 -16.01 -8.34
CA PHE A 149 3.19 -16.95 -7.72
C PHE A 149 3.26 -18.26 -8.49
N GLY A 150 3.41 -19.38 -7.77
CA GLY A 150 3.32 -20.70 -8.38
C GLY A 150 2.00 -20.83 -9.16
N ARG A 151 2.02 -21.63 -10.25
CA ARG A 151 0.79 -21.93 -11.00
C ARG A 151 -0.25 -22.50 -10.02
N ARG A 152 -1.44 -21.88 -10.00
CA ARG A 152 -2.61 -22.42 -9.31
C ARG A 152 -3.09 -23.70 -9.98
#